data_AF-A0A1S2KJ87-F1
#
_entry.id   AF-A0A1S2KJ87-F1
#
_cell.length_a   1.000
_cell.length_b   1.000
_cell.length_c   1.000
_cell.angle_alpha   90.00
_cell.angle_beta   90.00
_cell.angle_gamma   90.00
#
_symmetry.space_group_name_H-M   'P 1'
#
loop_
_entity.id
_entity.type
_entity.pdbx_description
1 polymer ?
#
loop_
_entity_poly.entity_id
_entity_poly.type
_entity_poly.pdbx_seq_one_letter_code
_entity_poly.pdbx_strand_id
1 'polypeptide(L)'
;MSKTASAWFHSITDSVFALGAAAREFRAAHEAARLASWNTDRTRLQYVEGEVSVPELTTRTQPHDHAVWLIHDHCSAHERRLGGLYEGSARTYAYGTASAVLAVLDGRRPRHVELRRSGLGTYTVPGGRLPDLQPRLERWAGCRQLSALHQAVLDHEHAAAAAEQDADSEGVLTDHEAAALTRTSTYATGTADALYAYGEAAERALHFALTSHWSRLTPEEQQ
;
A
#
# COMPACT_ATOMS: atom_id res chain seq x y z
N MET A 1 -32.52 23.46 2.25
CA MET A 1 -32.05 22.18 2.85
C MET A 1 -30.61 21.83 2.42
N SER A 2 -30.08 22.45 1.36
CA SER A 2 -28.80 23.18 1.31
C SER A 2 -27.58 22.64 2.04
N LYS A 3 -27.43 23.07 3.29
CA LYS A 3 -26.25 22.85 4.11
C LYS A 3 -25.92 21.36 4.28
N THR A 4 -26.93 20.49 4.21
CA THR A 4 -26.76 19.04 4.37
C THR A 4 -26.23 18.37 3.11
N ALA A 5 -26.61 18.86 1.92
CA ALA A 5 -26.17 18.31 0.63
C ALA A 5 -24.69 18.64 0.35
N SER A 6 -24.29 19.90 0.59
CA SER A 6 -22.88 20.31 0.54
C SER A 6 -22.04 19.61 1.63
N ALA A 7 -22.58 19.44 2.84
CA ALA A 7 -21.83 18.83 3.95
C ALA A 7 -21.41 17.38 3.70
N TRP A 8 -22.26 16.52 3.13
CA TRP A 8 -21.85 15.12 2.91
C TRP A 8 -20.83 14.99 1.77
N PHE A 9 -20.93 15.80 0.71
CA PHE A 9 -19.95 15.82 -0.38
C PHE A 9 -18.56 16.16 0.14
N HIS A 10 -18.43 17.24 0.91
CA HIS A 10 -17.15 17.62 1.50
C HIS A 10 -16.64 16.55 2.47
N SER A 11 -17.53 16.02 3.29
CA SER A 11 -17.18 15.01 4.29
C SER A 11 -16.63 13.71 3.65
N ILE A 12 -17.21 13.24 2.53
CA ILE A 12 -16.70 12.04 1.85
C ILE A 12 -15.39 12.32 1.12
N THR A 13 -15.23 13.50 0.50
CA THR A 13 -13.96 13.87 -0.14
C THR A 13 -12.84 14.01 0.89
N ASP A 14 -13.12 14.64 2.05
CA ASP A 14 -12.15 14.78 3.13
C ASP A 14 -11.74 13.42 3.71
N SER A 15 -12.70 12.49 3.81
CA SER A 15 -12.43 11.12 4.28
C SER A 15 -11.50 10.38 3.33
N VAL A 16 -11.76 10.44 2.02
CA VAL A 16 -10.90 9.80 1.00
C VAL A 16 -9.53 10.46 0.94
N PHE A 17 -9.48 11.78 0.99
CA PHE A 17 -8.24 12.54 1.01
C PHE A 17 -7.37 12.18 2.23
N ALA A 18 -7.99 12.02 3.41
CA ALA A 18 -7.28 11.60 4.61
C ALA A 18 -6.66 10.20 4.48
N LEU A 19 -7.34 9.25 3.82
CA LEU A 19 -6.78 7.93 3.52
C LEU A 19 -5.61 8.01 2.53
N GLY A 20 -5.74 8.80 1.47
CA GLY A 20 -4.68 9.03 0.49
C GLY A 20 -3.46 9.71 1.11
N ALA A 21 -3.68 10.70 1.99
CA ALA A 21 -2.63 11.36 2.74
C ALA A 21 -1.88 10.37 3.65
N ALA A 22 -2.60 9.54 4.42
CA ALA A 22 -1.97 8.53 5.26
C ALA A 22 -1.12 7.55 4.43
N ALA A 23 -1.62 7.09 3.27
CA ALA A 23 -0.86 6.22 2.39
C ALA A 23 0.40 6.89 1.82
N ARG A 24 0.32 8.18 1.49
CA ARG A 24 1.47 8.97 1.02
C ARG A 24 2.54 9.14 2.09
N GLU A 25 2.15 9.38 3.34
CA GLU A 25 3.11 9.48 4.45
C GLU A 25 3.85 8.15 4.66
N PHE A 26 3.13 7.02 4.64
CA PHE A 26 3.78 5.71 4.75
C PHE A 26 4.65 5.37 3.54
N ARG A 27 4.26 5.77 2.33
CA ARG A 27 5.09 5.63 1.13
C ARG A 27 6.41 6.38 1.30
N ALA A 28 6.37 7.65 1.69
CA ALA A 28 7.55 8.46 1.90
C ALA A 28 8.46 7.88 3.01
N ALA A 29 7.86 7.41 4.11
CA ALA A 29 8.60 6.76 5.19
C ALA A 29 9.26 5.44 4.73
N HIS A 30 8.56 4.62 3.93
CA HIS A 30 9.11 3.39 3.37
C HIS A 30 10.24 3.67 2.38
N GLU A 31 10.11 4.67 1.50
CA GLU A 31 11.16 5.09 0.58
C GLU A 31 12.43 5.55 1.34
N ALA A 32 12.26 6.32 2.43
CA ALA A 32 13.36 6.74 3.28
C ALA A 32 14.03 5.54 3.99
N ALA A 33 13.24 4.59 4.49
CA ALA A 33 13.77 3.39 5.14
C ALA A 33 14.50 2.46 4.16
N ARG A 34 14.00 2.31 2.94
CA ARG A 34 14.66 1.58 1.85
C ARG A 34 16.01 2.20 1.51
N LEU A 35 16.08 3.54 1.43
CA LEU A 35 17.34 4.24 1.21
C LEU A 35 18.32 4.04 2.37
N ALA A 36 17.85 4.10 3.62
CA ALA A 36 18.67 3.83 4.79
C ALA A 36 19.22 2.39 4.77
N SER A 37 18.36 1.40 4.53
CA SER A 37 18.73 -0.02 4.38
C SER A 37 19.79 -0.21 3.30
N TRP A 38 19.58 0.37 2.12
CA TRP A 38 20.54 0.35 1.01
C TRP A 38 21.92 0.92 1.37
N ASN A 39 21.97 2.02 2.12
CA ASN A 39 23.23 2.64 2.55
C ASN A 39 23.96 1.85 3.65
N THR A 40 23.26 0.91 4.29
CA THR A 40 23.80 0.03 5.34
C THR A 40 24.04 -1.39 4.84
N ASP A 41 23.92 -1.62 3.53
CA ASP A 41 24.15 -2.91 2.91
C ASP A 41 25.61 -3.35 3.10
N ARG A 42 25.75 -4.47 3.79
CA ARG A 42 27.02 -5.12 4.15
C ARG A 42 27.88 -5.49 2.95
N THR A 43 27.30 -5.72 1.79
CA THR A 43 28.02 -6.06 0.55
C THR A 43 28.65 -4.84 -0.11
N ARG A 44 28.22 -3.64 0.27
CA ARG A 44 28.63 -2.37 -0.32
C ARG A 44 29.59 -1.58 0.56
N LEU A 45 29.58 -1.84 1.86
CA LEU A 45 30.44 -1.15 2.83
C LEU A 45 31.84 -1.75 2.83
N GLN A 46 32.85 -0.87 2.86
CA GLN A 46 34.23 -1.25 3.11
C GLN A 46 34.43 -1.38 4.62
N TYR A 47 34.87 -2.56 5.07
CA TYR A 47 35.13 -2.80 6.48
C TYR A 47 36.49 -2.23 6.89
N VAL A 48 36.54 -1.61 8.06
CA VAL A 48 37.80 -1.21 8.72
C VAL A 48 38.33 -2.42 9.47
N GLU A 49 39.52 -2.87 9.08
CA GLU A 49 40.24 -3.93 9.78
C GLU A 49 40.68 -3.43 11.18
N GLY A 50 40.32 -4.18 12.22
CA GLY A 50 40.68 -3.84 13.58
C GLY A 50 40.08 -4.82 14.58
N GLU A 51 40.94 -5.40 15.42
CA GLU A 51 40.54 -6.33 16.46
C GLU A 51 40.76 -5.72 17.85
N VAL A 52 39.81 -5.94 18.74
CA VAL A 52 39.92 -5.59 20.16
C VAL A 52 39.85 -6.87 20.99
N SER A 53 40.73 -6.97 21.98
CA SER A 53 40.67 -7.99 23.02
C SER A 53 39.94 -7.44 24.23
N VAL A 54 38.90 -8.14 24.66
CA VAL A 54 38.15 -7.85 25.88
C VAL A 54 38.63 -8.85 26.93
N PRO A 55 39.16 -8.43 28.10
CA PRO A 55 39.78 -9.34 29.07
C PRO A 55 38.87 -10.49 29.53
N GLU A 56 37.55 -10.28 29.53
CA GLU A 56 36.55 -11.25 29.92
C GLU A 56 36.15 -12.22 28.79
N LEU A 57 36.58 -11.97 27.55
CA LEU A 57 36.27 -12.80 26.38
C LEU A 57 37.52 -13.53 25.88
N THR A 58 37.38 -14.83 25.62
CA THR A 58 38.43 -15.66 25.02
C THR A 58 38.64 -15.38 23.53
N THR A 59 37.71 -14.67 22.89
CA THR A 59 37.75 -14.33 21.46
C THR A 59 38.05 -12.85 21.25
N ARG A 60 38.81 -12.56 20.19
CA ARG A 60 38.96 -11.18 19.70
C ARG A 60 37.67 -10.77 19.01
N THR A 61 37.30 -9.51 19.19
CA THR A 61 36.10 -8.93 18.57
C THR A 61 36.50 -7.94 17.49
N GLN A 62 35.69 -7.83 16.44
CA GLN A 62 35.82 -6.82 15.39
C GLN A 62 34.67 -5.80 15.56
N PRO A 63 34.90 -4.68 16.28
CA PRO A 63 33.81 -3.78 16.67
C PRO A 63 33.13 -3.13 15.47
N HIS A 64 33.88 -2.84 14.41
CA HIS A 64 33.34 -2.25 13.19
C HIS A 64 32.35 -3.20 12.49
N ASP A 65 32.74 -4.47 12.30
CA ASP A 65 31.88 -5.50 11.71
C ASP A 65 30.59 -5.71 12.52
N HIS A 66 30.73 -5.75 13.85
CA HIS A 66 29.57 -5.86 14.74
C HIS A 66 28.64 -4.64 14.65
N ALA A 67 29.19 -3.42 14.63
CA ALA A 67 28.42 -2.20 14.49
C ALA A 67 27.68 -2.15 13.13
N VAL A 68 28.37 -2.45 12.03
CA VAL A 68 27.78 -2.51 10.69
C VAL A 68 26.64 -3.54 10.64
N TRP A 69 26.84 -4.72 11.25
CA TRP A 69 25.79 -5.74 11.33
C TRP A 69 24.56 -5.25 12.09
N LEU A 70 24.74 -4.65 13.28
CA LEU A 70 23.63 -4.11 14.08
C LEU A 70 22.86 -3.01 13.35
N ILE A 71 23.57 -2.09 12.70
CA ILE A 71 22.96 -0.99 11.94
C ILE A 71 22.13 -1.56 10.77
N HIS A 72 22.70 -2.49 10.02
CA HIS A 72 22.01 -3.15 8.91
C HIS A 72 20.73 -3.85 9.37
N ASP A 73 20.81 -4.66 10.44
CA ASP A 73 19.65 -5.38 10.98
C ASP A 73 18.52 -4.42 11.38
N HIS A 74 18.87 -3.33 12.08
CA HIS A 74 17.91 -2.29 12.44
C HIS A 74 17.28 -1.62 11.21
N CYS A 75 18.08 -1.21 10.22
CA CYS A 75 17.56 -0.55 9.02
C CYS A 75 16.66 -1.48 8.19
N SER A 76 17.05 -2.75 8.00
CA SER A 76 16.24 -3.73 7.28
C SER A 76 14.95 -4.08 8.04
N ALA A 77 14.97 -4.15 9.38
CA ALA A 77 13.76 -4.34 10.17
C ALA A 77 12.78 -3.16 10.02
N HIS A 78 13.29 -1.93 10.02
CA HIS A 78 12.48 -0.73 9.80
C HIS A 78 11.91 -0.65 8.38
N GLU A 79 12.71 -0.99 7.37
CA GLU A 79 12.25 -1.07 5.97
C GLU A 79 11.08 -2.04 5.82
N ARG A 80 11.22 -3.28 6.31
CA ARG A 80 10.16 -4.30 6.27
C ARG A 80 8.89 -3.82 6.97
N ARG A 81 9.03 -3.27 8.18
CA ARG A 81 7.89 -2.77 8.96
C ARG A 81 7.15 -1.64 8.23
N LEU A 82 7.88 -0.67 7.68
CA LEU A 82 7.28 0.44 6.94
C LEU A 82 6.70 0.00 5.61
N GLY A 83 7.28 -1.01 4.95
CA GLY A 83 6.71 -1.64 3.77
C GLY A 83 5.33 -2.23 4.03
N GLY A 84 5.18 -3.03 5.10
CA GLY A 84 3.88 -3.57 5.49
C GLY A 84 2.85 -2.50 5.89
N LEU A 85 3.28 -1.43 6.56
CA LEU A 85 2.40 -0.29 6.89
C LEU A 85 1.98 0.48 5.64
N TYR A 86 2.89 0.69 4.69
CA TYR A 86 2.58 1.30 3.40
C TYR A 86 1.58 0.45 2.63
N GLU A 87 1.82 -0.85 2.46
CA GLU A 87 0.88 -1.73 1.77
C GLU A 87 -0.50 -1.73 2.42
N GLY A 88 -0.57 -1.87 3.75
CA GLY A 88 -1.84 -1.83 4.48
C GLY A 88 -2.60 -0.50 4.33
N SER A 89 -1.88 0.62 4.35
CA SER A 89 -2.46 1.94 4.14
C SER A 89 -2.93 2.16 2.69
N ALA A 90 -2.15 1.73 1.71
CA ALA A 90 -2.48 1.78 0.28
C ALA A 90 -3.71 0.91 -0.02
N ARG A 91 -3.79 -0.29 0.57
CA ARG A 91 -4.95 -1.18 0.49
C ARG A 91 -6.21 -0.53 1.04
N THR A 92 -6.09 0.10 2.20
CA THR A 92 -7.20 0.80 2.86
C THR A 92 -7.68 1.98 2.02
N TYR A 93 -6.75 2.75 1.46
CA TYR A 93 -7.05 3.86 0.55
C TYR A 93 -7.73 3.38 -0.73
N ALA A 94 -7.17 2.38 -1.42
CA ALA A 94 -7.74 1.80 -2.64
C ALA A 94 -9.17 1.29 -2.42
N TYR A 95 -9.37 0.45 -1.41
CA TYR A 95 -10.67 -0.15 -1.13
C TYR A 95 -11.69 0.87 -0.62
N GLY A 96 -11.27 1.74 0.31
CA GLY A 96 -12.13 2.77 0.89
C GLY A 96 -12.66 3.71 -0.18
N THR A 97 -11.79 4.16 -1.08
CA THR A 97 -12.15 5.02 -2.20
C THR A 97 -13.04 4.31 -3.20
N ALA A 98 -12.73 3.07 -3.60
CA ALA A 98 -13.59 2.30 -4.50
C ALA A 98 -14.99 2.05 -3.92
N SER A 99 -15.08 1.74 -2.63
CA SER A 99 -16.35 1.56 -1.93
C SER A 99 -17.17 2.85 -1.89
N ALA A 100 -16.51 4.01 -1.69
CA ALA A 100 -17.15 5.31 -1.75
C ALA A 100 -17.68 5.62 -3.16
N VAL A 101 -16.91 5.33 -4.20
CA VAL A 101 -17.34 5.47 -5.60
C VAL A 101 -18.59 4.65 -5.87
N LEU A 102 -18.59 3.36 -5.51
CA LEU A 102 -19.75 2.49 -5.70
C LEU A 102 -20.98 3.02 -4.94
N ALA A 103 -20.80 3.46 -3.70
CA ALA A 103 -21.89 4.06 -2.93
C ALA A 103 -22.53 5.25 -3.63
N VAL A 104 -21.72 6.17 -4.15
CA VAL A 104 -22.19 7.35 -4.89
C VAL A 104 -22.88 6.94 -6.20
N LEU A 105 -22.31 5.97 -6.93
CA LEU A 105 -22.89 5.46 -8.18
C LEU A 105 -24.19 4.67 -7.97
N ASP A 106 -24.45 4.18 -6.76
CA ASP A 106 -25.72 3.58 -6.33
C ASP A 106 -26.72 4.64 -5.80
N GLY A 107 -26.40 5.93 -5.92
CA GLY A 107 -27.25 7.03 -5.46
C GLY A 107 -27.27 7.22 -3.94
N ARG A 108 -26.37 6.55 -3.20
CA ARG A 108 -26.20 6.78 -1.76
C ARG A 108 -25.43 8.09 -1.53
N ARG A 109 -25.63 8.65 -0.34
CA ARG A 109 -24.97 9.89 0.14
C ARG A 109 -24.09 9.59 1.36
N PRO A 110 -23.01 8.79 1.19
CA PRO A 110 -22.15 8.41 2.31
C PRO A 110 -21.48 9.67 2.89
N ARG A 111 -21.50 9.84 4.22
CA ARG A 111 -20.79 10.95 4.86
C ARG A 111 -19.30 10.67 5.01
N HIS A 112 -18.92 9.41 5.24
CA HIS A 112 -17.56 9.00 5.47
C HIS A 112 -17.29 7.64 4.83
N VAL A 113 -16.01 7.32 4.65
CA VAL A 113 -15.59 5.95 4.32
C VAL A 113 -15.71 5.09 5.58
N GLU A 114 -16.44 3.99 5.49
CA GLU A 114 -16.59 3.06 6.60
C GLU A 114 -15.54 1.96 6.54
N LEU A 115 -14.68 1.92 7.55
CA LEU A 115 -13.59 0.94 7.70
C LEU A 115 -13.68 0.30 9.07
N ARG A 116 -13.25 -0.96 9.17
CA ARG A 116 -13.07 -1.63 10.46
C ARG A 116 -11.65 -1.38 10.96
N ARG A 117 -11.48 -1.35 12.28
CA ARG A 117 -10.18 -1.22 12.92
C ARG A 117 -9.91 -2.49 13.73
N SER A 118 -8.74 -3.08 13.55
CA SER A 118 -8.27 -4.22 14.35
C SER A 118 -7.98 -3.79 15.79
N GLY A 119 -7.91 -4.76 16.70
CA GLY A 119 -7.46 -4.52 18.07
C GLY A 119 -6.01 -4.01 18.17
N LEU A 120 -5.22 -4.18 17.11
CA LEU A 120 -3.85 -3.66 17.00
C LEU A 120 -3.79 -2.23 16.45
N GLY A 121 -4.94 -1.59 16.23
CA GLY A 121 -5.03 -0.20 15.81
C GLY A 121 -4.86 0.02 14.30
N THR A 122 -4.73 -1.03 13.49
CA THR A 122 -4.66 -0.97 12.02
C THR A 122 -6.06 -1.02 11.39
N TYR A 123 -6.25 -0.40 10.23
CA TYR A 123 -7.50 -0.56 9.49
C TYR A 123 -7.54 -1.91 8.79
N THR A 124 -8.69 -2.59 8.89
CA THR A 124 -8.95 -3.85 8.22
C THR A 124 -9.99 -3.61 7.13
N VAL A 125 -9.59 -3.89 5.90
CA VAL A 125 -10.48 -3.98 4.76
C VAL A 125 -11.27 -5.29 4.87
N PRO A 126 -12.59 -5.33 4.58
CA PRO A 126 -13.32 -6.59 4.48
C PRO A 126 -12.55 -7.54 3.54
N GLY A 127 -12.31 -8.78 3.95
CA GLY A 127 -11.42 -9.74 3.27
C GLY A 127 -11.89 -10.23 1.89
N GLY A 128 -12.38 -9.34 1.04
CA GLY A 128 -12.78 -9.57 -0.34
C GLY A 128 -11.86 -8.86 -1.32
N ARG A 129 -11.99 -9.23 -2.59
CA ARG A 129 -11.25 -8.61 -3.69
C ARG A 129 -11.56 -7.12 -3.78
N LEU A 130 -10.57 -6.35 -4.23
CA LEU A 130 -10.73 -4.94 -4.56
C LEU A 130 -11.91 -4.78 -5.55
N PRO A 131 -12.87 -3.86 -5.31
CA PRO A 131 -14.03 -3.73 -6.18
C PRO A 131 -13.64 -3.32 -7.61
N ASP A 132 -14.25 -3.95 -8.60
CA ASP A 132 -14.12 -3.52 -9.99
C ASP A 132 -15.10 -2.38 -10.28
N LEU A 133 -14.56 -1.22 -10.64
CA LEU A 133 -15.32 -0.01 -10.94
C LEU A 133 -15.61 0.15 -12.45
N GLN A 134 -14.92 -0.63 -13.31
CA GLN A 134 -15.00 -0.51 -14.76
C GLN A 134 -16.44 -0.57 -15.30
N PRO A 135 -17.30 -1.52 -14.88
CA PRO A 135 -18.65 -1.64 -15.44
C PRO A 135 -19.55 -0.44 -15.14
N ARG A 136 -19.25 0.33 -14.07
CA ARG A 136 -20.07 1.46 -13.62
C ARG A 136 -19.53 2.82 -14.09
N LEU A 137 -18.32 2.83 -14.65
CA LEU A 137 -17.61 4.04 -15.05
C LEU A 137 -17.24 4.07 -16.53
N GLU A 138 -17.92 3.29 -17.39
CA GLU A 138 -17.63 3.21 -18.84
C GLU A 138 -17.58 4.59 -19.54
N ARG A 139 -18.37 5.55 -19.07
CA ARG A 139 -18.43 6.91 -19.63
C ARG A 139 -17.31 7.84 -19.13
N TRP A 140 -16.57 7.44 -18.10
CA TRP A 140 -15.47 8.22 -17.56
C TRP A 140 -14.20 7.97 -18.37
N ALA A 141 -13.53 9.04 -18.82
CA ALA A 141 -12.33 8.94 -19.66
C ALA A 141 -11.20 8.11 -19.02
N GLY A 142 -11.09 8.11 -17.68
CA GLY A 142 -10.09 7.34 -16.94
C GLY A 142 -10.38 5.84 -16.79
N CYS A 143 -11.52 5.35 -17.30
CA CYS A 143 -11.99 3.98 -17.07
C CYS A 143 -10.98 2.90 -17.51
N ARG A 144 -10.33 3.08 -18.67
CA ARG A 144 -9.31 2.13 -19.16
C ARG A 144 -8.09 2.06 -18.24
N GLN A 145 -7.61 3.21 -17.76
CA GLN A 145 -6.48 3.28 -16.84
C GLN A 145 -6.83 2.61 -15.51
N LEU A 146 -8.03 2.86 -14.98
CA LEU A 146 -8.50 2.26 -13.74
C LEU A 146 -8.63 0.74 -13.84
N SER A 147 -9.15 0.23 -14.96
CA SER A 147 -9.23 -1.20 -15.24
C SER A 147 -7.85 -1.85 -15.33
N ALA A 148 -6.89 -1.21 -16.00
CA ALA A 148 -5.52 -1.71 -16.07
C ALA A 148 -4.84 -1.74 -14.68
N LEU A 149 -5.08 -0.72 -13.84
CA LEU A 149 -4.58 -0.69 -12.47
C LEU A 149 -5.24 -1.74 -11.58
N HIS A 150 -6.54 -1.99 -11.77
CA HIS A 150 -7.25 -3.06 -11.06
C HIS A 150 -6.65 -4.43 -11.39
N GLN A 151 -6.40 -4.69 -12.68
CA GLN A 151 -5.74 -5.92 -13.10
C GLN A 151 -4.33 -6.03 -12.53
N ALA A 152 -3.54 -4.95 -12.55
CA ALA A 152 -2.21 -4.94 -11.97
C ALA A 152 -2.24 -5.29 -10.47
N VAL A 153 -3.20 -4.76 -9.70
CA VAL A 153 -3.37 -5.16 -8.29
C VAL A 153 -3.63 -6.66 -8.18
N LEU A 154 -4.55 -7.21 -8.97
CA LEU A 154 -4.85 -8.65 -8.93
C LEU A 154 -3.63 -9.51 -9.28
N ASP A 155 -2.85 -9.09 -10.27
CA ASP A 155 -1.64 -9.81 -10.70
C ASP A 155 -0.58 -9.79 -9.59
N HIS A 156 -0.38 -8.64 -8.93
CA HIS A 156 0.55 -8.51 -7.80
C HIS A 156 0.09 -9.31 -6.58
N GLU A 157 -1.20 -9.28 -6.22
CA GLU A 157 -1.75 -10.08 -5.13
C GLU A 157 -1.63 -11.60 -5.40
N HIS A 158 -1.84 -12.01 -6.65
CA HIS A 158 -1.66 -13.41 -7.04
C HIS A 158 -0.21 -13.85 -6.93
N ALA A 159 0.73 -13.02 -7.38
CA ALA A 159 2.16 -13.28 -7.24
C ALA A 159 2.61 -13.31 -5.76
N ALA A 160 2.07 -12.42 -4.92
CA ALA A 160 2.34 -12.43 -3.48
C ALA A 160 1.86 -13.74 -2.83
N ALA A 161 0.63 -14.17 -3.12
CA ALA A 161 0.10 -15.43 -2.61
C ALA A 161 0.91 -16.66 -3.09
N ALA A 162 1.36 -16.66 -4.35
CA ALA A 162 2.23 -17.73 -4.86
C ALA A 162 3.59 -17.74 -4.16
N ALA A 163 4.20 -16.57 -3.94
CA ALA A 163 5.48 -16.47 -3.24
C ALA A 163 5.39 -16.95 -1.78
N GLU A 164 4.29 -16.68 -1.08
CA GLU A 164 4.04 -17.18 0.28
C GLU A 164 3.89 -18.71 0.30
N GLN A 165 3.11 -19.28 -0.63
CA GLN A 165 2.90 -20.73 -0.73
C GLN A 165 4.20 -21.49 -1.00
N ASP A 166 5.05 -20.95 -1.88
CA ASP A 166 6.34 -21.57 -2.19
C ASP A 166 7.35 -21.41 -1.05
N ALA A 167 7.27 -20.32 -0.26
CA ALA A 167 8.11 -20.12 0.92
C ALA A 167 7.79 -21.10 2.06
N ASP A 168 6.54 -21.55 2.17
CA ASP A 168 6.09 -22.56 3.12
C ASP A 168 6.43 -24.01 2.69
N SER A 169 6.93 -24.20 1.47
CA SER A 169 7.32 -25.51 0.96
C SER A 169 8.72 -25.91 1.46
N GLU A 170 8.81 -26.89 2.36
CA GLU A 170 10.07 -27.40 2.95
C GLU A 170 10.99 -28.17 1.95
N GLY A 171 10.77 -28.03 0.64
CA GLY A 171 11.53 -28.72 -0.40
C GLY A 171 12.85 -28.03 -0.75
N VAL A 172 13.88 -28.82 -1.07
CA VAL A 172 15.13 -28.29 -1.68
C VAL A 172 14.79 -27.78 -3.08
N LEU A 173 14.80 -26.47 -3.26
CA LEU A 173 14.58 -25.83 -4.56
C LEU A 173 15.75 -26.10 -5.50
N THR A 174 15.46 -26.41 -6.75
CA THR A 174 16.45 -26.35 -7.83
C THR A 174 16.84 -24.89 -8.13
N ASP A 175 18.00 -24.66 -8.76
CA ASP A 175 18.44 -23.32 -9.15
C ASP A 175 17.40 -22.57 -10.03
N HIS A 176 16.66 -23.32 -10.86
CA HIS A 176 15.60 -22.76 -11.71
C HIS A 176 14.39 -22.31 -10.88
N GLU A 177 13.98 -23.11 -9.89
CA GLU A 177 12.88 -22.79 -8.98
C GLU A 177 13.26 -21.62 -8.06
N ALA A 178 14.49 -21.59 -7.55
CA ALA A 178 15.01 -20.47 -6.76
C ALA A 178 15.01 -19.15 -7.57
N ALA A 179 15.42 -19.19 -8.84
CA ALA A 179 15.37 -18.02 -9.73
C ALA A 179 13.93 -17.62 -10.12
N ALA A 180 13.00 -18.57 -10.22
CA ALA A 180 11.58 -18.28 -10.43
C ALA A 180 10.96 -17.63 -9.18
N LEU A 181 11.20 -18.20 -8.00
CA LEU A 181 10.74 -17.69 -6.71
C LEU A 181 11.24 -16.26 -6.46
N THR A 182 12.52 -16.01 -6.73
CA THR A 182 13.11 -14.67 -6.60
C THR A 182 12.41 -13.65 -7.49
N ARG A 183 12.08 -14.01 -8.73
CA ARG A 183 11.34 -13.13 -9.66
C ARG A 183 9.91 -12.89 -9.18
N THR A 184 9.21 -13.93 -8.75
CA THR A 184 7.84 -13.82 -8.22
C THR A 184 7.79 -12.94 -6.98
N SER A 185 8.70 -13.13 -6.03
CA SER A 185 8.83 -12.31 -4.83
C SER A 185 9.18 -10.85 -5.15
N THR A 186 10.10 -10.62 -6.09
CA THR A 186 10.45 -9.27 -6.55
C THR A 186 9.23 -8.58 -7.18
N TYR A 187 8.47 -9.29 -8.01
CA TYR A 187 7.25 -8.75 -8.59
C TYR A 187 6.17 -8.48 -7.53
N ALA A 188 5.99 -9.36 -6.54
CA ALA A 188 5.05 -9.18 -5.43
C ALA A 188 5.32 -7.91 -4.60
N THR A 189 6.57 -7.44 -4.57
CA THR A 189 6.96 -6.20 -3.88
C THR A 189 6.23 -4.95 -4.43
N GLY A 190 5.74 -5.01 -5.69
CA GLY A 190 4.97 -3.94 -6.32
C GLY A 190 3.51 -3.77 -5.85
N THR A 191 3.01 -4.63 -4.95
CA THR A 191 1.61 -4.64 -4.50
C THR A 191 1.18 -3.29 -3.92
N ALA A 192 1.99 -2.71 -3.03
CA ALA A 192 1.67 -1.44 -2.37
C ALA A 192 1.53 -0.29 -3.38
N ASP A 193 2.43 -0.21 -4.37
CA ASP A 193 2.41 0.83 -5.39
C ASP A 193 1.23 0.67 -6.36
N ALA A 194 0.90 -0.57 -6.74
CA ALA A 194 -0.29 -0.85 -7.56
C ALA A 194 -1.58 -0.43 -6.84
N LEU A 195 -1.70 -0.76 -5.55
CA LEU A 195 -2.84 -0.35 -4.72
C LEU A 195 -2.91 1.18 -4.58
N TYR A 196 -1.79 1.84 -4.31
CA TYR A 196 -1.74 3.30 -4.19
C TYR A 196 -2.17 3.98 -5.49
N ALA A 197 -1.62 3.54 -6.63
CA ALA A 197 -1.96 4.07 -7.95
C ALA A 197 -3.44 3.85 -8.32
N TYR A 198 -3.99 2.67 -7.99
CA TYR A 198 -5.41 2.42 -8.13
C TYR A 198 -6.24 3.36 -7.24
N GLY A 199 -5.84 3.57 -5.99
CA GLY A 199 -6.49 4.51 -5.07
C GLY A 199 -6.56 5.93 -5.62
N GLU A 200 -5.46 6.44 -6.19
CA GLU A 200 -5.44 7.76 -6.83
C GLU A 200 -6.37 7.84 -8.05
N ALA A 201 -6.43 6.77 -8.85
CA ALA A 201 -7.36 6.69 -9.98
C ALA A 201 -8.82 6.63 -9.51
N ALA A 202 -9.10 5.87 -8.44
CA ALA A 202 -10.42 5.80 -7.84
C ALA A 202 -10.85 7.14 -7.21
N GLU A 203 -9.93 7.92 -6.65
CA GLU A 203 -10.22 9.25 -6.10
C GLU A 203 -10.63 10.22 -7.22
N ARG A 204 -9.92 10.20 -8.36
CA ARG A 204 -10.34 10.95 -9.55
C ARG A 204 -11.70 10.49 -10.06
N ALA A 205 -11.97 9.18 -10.03
CA ALA A 205 -13.28 8.63 -10.38
C ALA A 205 -14.38 9.07 -9.42
N LEU A 206 -14.09 9.22 -8.12
CA LEU A 206 -15.02 9.73 -7.13
C LEU A 206 -15.41 11.18 -7.43
N HIS A 207 -14.45 12.05 -7.75
CA HIS A 207 -14.74 13.42 -8.15
C HIS A 207 -15.64 13.48 -9.39
N PHE A 208 -15.40 12.61 -10.38
CA PHE A 208 -16.28 12.48 -11.54
C PHE A 208 -17.68 11.99 -11.17
N ALA A 209 -17.79 10.95 -10.34
CA ALA A 209 -19.06 10.37 -9.90
C ALA A 209 -19.89 11.40 -9.13
N LEU A 210 -19.26 12.14 -8.23
CA LEU A 210 -19.93 13.19 -7.47
C LEU A 210 -20.37 14.34 -8.38
N THR A 211 -19.52 14.84 -9.28
CA THR A 211 -19.90 15.92 -10.21
C THR A 211 -21.05 15.51 -11.14
N SER A 212 -21.02 14.26 -11.61
CA SER A 212 -22.08 13.66 -12.42
C SER A 212 -23.37 13.43 -11.64
N HIS A 213 -23.28 13.20 -10.34
CA HIS A 213 -24.45 13.09 -9.46
C HIS A 213 -25.04 14.49 -9.18
N TRP A 214 -24.20 15.49 -8.88
CA TRP A 214 -24.62 16.85 -8.61
C TRP A 214 -25.38 17.49 -9.77
N SER A 215 -24.93 17.25 -11.01
CA SER A 215 -25.60 17.76 -12.21
C SER A 215 -26.99 17.13 -12.47
N ARG A 216 -27.29 15.99 -11.84
CA ARG A 216 -28.58 15.30 -11.93
C ARG A 216 -29.56 15.66 -10.82
N LEU A 217 -29.11 16.35 -9.76
CA LEU A 217 -29.97 16.84 -8.70
C LEU A 217 -30.82 18.01 -9.20
N THR A 218 -32.05 18.13 -8.72
CA THR A 218 -32.92 19.28 -9.04
C THR A 218 -32.37 20.57 -8.40
N PRO A 219 -32.71 21.77 -8.90
CA PRO A 219 -32.24 23.04 -8.32
C PRO A 219 -32.56 23.20 -6.82
N GLU A 220 -33.66 22.61 -6.34
CA GLU A 220 -34.06 22.59 -4.93
C GLU A 220 -33.19 21.68 -4.06
N GLU A 221 -32.60 20.64 -4.66
CA GLU A 221 -31.65 19.73 -4.01
C GLU A 221 -30.20 20.25 -4.09
N GLN A 222 -29.93 21.16 -5.04
CA GLN A 222 -28.64 21.83 -5.20
C GLN A 222 -28.48 23.04 -4.27
N GLN A 223 -29.58 23.72 -3.92
CA GLN A 223 -29.59 24.90 -3.04
C GLN A 223 -29.49 24.57 -1.57
#